data_AF-O64388-F1
#
_entry.id   AF-O64388-F1
#
_cell.length_a   1.000
_cell.length_b   1.000
_cell.length_c   1.000
_cell.angle_alpha   90.00
_cell.angle_beta   90.00
_cell.angle_gamma   90.00
#
_symmetry.space_group_name_H-M   'P 1'
#
loop_
_entity.id
_entity.type
_entity.pdbx_description
1 polymer ?
#
loop_
_entity_poly.entity_id
_entity_poly.type
_entity_poly.pdbx_seq_one_letter_code
_entity_poly.pdbx_strand_id
1 'polypeptide(L)' 'TAFFHGDLEEDIYMEQPEGFEVFEKKHIVCKLNKSIYGLKQAPRQWYKKFDSFMKSQ' A
#
# COMPACT_ATOMS: atom_id res chain seq x y z
N THR A 1 4.17 -1.73 13.75
CA THR A 1 3.89 -1.91 12.31
C THR A 1 2.66 -1.10 11.88
N ALA A 2 2.63 0.22 12.10
CA ALA A 2 1.41 1.02 11.81
C ALA A 2 1.10 1.15 10.31
N PHE A 3 2.14 1.19 9.46
CA PHE A 3 2.02 1.40 8.01
C PHE A 3 1.81 0.12 7.20
N PHE A 4 1.84 -1.08 7.79
CA PHE A 4 1.61 -2.33 7.07
C PHE A 4 0.14 -2.77 7.05
N HIS A 5 -0.70 -2.10 7.85
CA HIS A 5 -2.13 -2.41 8.00
C HIS A 5 -3.01 -1.23 7.58
N GLY A 6 -2.44 -0.24 6.89
CA GLY A 6 -3.20 0.82 6.27
C GLY A 6 -3.90 0.30 5.03
N ASP A 7 -5.20 0.55 4.95
CA ASP A 7 -5.98 0.29 3.76
C ASP A 7 -5.53 1.28 2.67
N LEU A 8 -5.52 0.82 1.42
CA LEU A 8 -5.19 1.65 0.27
C LEU A 8 -6.50 2.18 -0.32
N GLU A 9 -6.71 3.50 -0.26
CA GLU A 9 -7.84 4.15 -0.96
C GLU A 9 -7.64 4.15 -2.49
N GLU A 10 -6.39 4.04 -2.95
CA GLU A 10 -6.00 4.10 -4.36
C GLU A 10 -5.40 2.77 -4.81
N ASP A 11 -5.64 2.40 -6.08
CA ASP A 11 -5.02 1.25 -6.70
C ASP A 11 -3.55 1.55 -7.03
N ILE A 12 -2.65 0.98 -6.22
CA ILE A 12 -1.21 1.15 -6.41
C ILE A 12 -0.64 -0.12 -7.03
N TYR A 13 0.12 0.08 -8.10
CA TYR A 13 0.87 -0.96 -8.77
C TYR A 13 2.37 -0.73 -8.59
N MET A 14 3.13 -1.82 -8.48
CA MET A 14 4.58 -1.79 -8.46
C MET A 14 5.14 -2.80 -9.45
N GLU A 15 6.37 -2.58 -9.89
CA GLU A 15 7.11 -3.57 -10.66
C GLU A 15 7.31 -4.84 -9.84
N GLN A 16 7.53 -5.96 -10.55
CA GLN A 16 7.82 -7.22 -9.91
C GLN A 16 9.11 -7.09 -9.09
N PRO A 17 9.11 -7.52 -7.82
CA PRO A 17 10.32 -7.49 -7.02
C PRO A 17 11.33 -8.51 -7.56
N GLU A 18 12.62 -8.19 -7.38
CA GLU A 18 13.72 -9.07 -7.76
C GLU A 18 13.56 -10.44 -7.09
N GLY A 19 13.70 -11.51 -7.88
CA GLY A 19 13.50 -12.89 -7.43
C GLY A 19 12.04 -13.40 -7.46
N PHE A 20 11.07 -12.54 -7.80
CA PHE A 20 9.67 -12.95 -8.04
C PHE A 20 9.25 -12.79 -9.51
N GLU A 21 10.17 -12.38 -10.39
CA GLU A 21 9.93 -12.21 -11.81
C GLU A 21 9.57 -13.54 -12.48
N VAL A 22 8.38 -13.60 -13.06
CA VAL A 22 7.97 -14.75 -13.88
C VAL A 22 8.45 -14.52 -15.31
N PHE A 23 9.35 -15.38 -15.80
CA PHE A 23 10.02 -15.24 -17.10
C PHE A 23 9.07 -15.02 -18.30
N GLU A 24 7.90 -15.65 -18.30
CA GLU A 24 6.88 -15.52 -19.35
C GLU A 24 5.97 -14.29 -19.17
N LYS A 25 6.03 -13.62 -18.02
CA LYS A 25 5.14 -12.52 -17.65
C LYS A 25 5.93 -11.26 -17.28
N LYS A 26 6.92 -10.88 -18.09
CA LYS A 26 7.71 -9.66 -17.85
C LYS A 26 6.89 -8.37 -17.81
N HIS A 27 5.71 -8.37 -18.43
CA HIS A 27 4.83 -7.20 -18.51
C HIS A 27 3.80 -7.10 -17.38
N ILE A 28 3.82 -8.00 -16.39
CA ILE A 28 2.89 -7.90 -15.26
C ILE A 28 3.47 -7.00 -14.16
N VAL A 29 2.57 -6.28 -13.51
CA VAL A 29 2.83 -5.46 -12.33
C VAL A 29 2.10 -6.07 -11.13
N CYS A 30 2.63 -5.87 -9.94
CA CYS A 30 2.01 -6.31 -8.69
C CYS A 30 1.05 -5.23 -8.19
N LYS A 31 -0.21 -5.59 -7.93
CA LYS A 31 -1.16 -4.72 -7.21
C LYS A 31 -0.91 -4.84 -5.71
N LEU A 32 -0.70 -3.70 -5.05
CA LEU A 32 -0.59 -3.66 -3.59
C LEU A 32 -2.00 -3.77 -2.97
N ASN A 33 -2.16 -4.72 -2.05
CA ASN A 33 -3.41 -4.89 -1.29
C ASN A 33 -3.38 -4.16 0.06
N LYS A 34 -2.18 -3.78 0.53
CA LYS A 34 -1.95 -3.08 1.80
C LYS A 34 -0.84 -2.06 1.62
N SER A 35 -0.86 -1.01 2.43
CA SER A 35 0.24 -0.04 2.43
C SER A 35 1.55 -0.71 2.84
N ILE A 36 2.63 -0.31 2.18
CA ILE A 36 4.00 -0.68 2.53
C ILE A 36 4.76 0.56 3.02
N TYR A 37 5.84 0.34 3.76
CA TYR A 37 6.71 1.43 4.21
C TYR A 37 7.28 2.20 3.01
N GLY A 38 7.44 3.52 3.15
CA GLY A 38 8.01 4.38 2.11
C GLY A 38 7.01 4.91 1.07
N LEU A 39 5.75 4.46 1.10
CA LEU A 39 4.69 5.07 0.30
C LEU A 39 4.41 6.51 0.78
N LYS A 40 4.51 7.50 -0.11
CA LYS A 40 4.30 8.93 0.21
C LYS A 40 2.92 9.21 0.82
N GLN A 41 1.90 8.44 0.43
CA GLN A 41 0.54 8.55 0.90
C GLN A 41 0.27 7.82 2.23
N ALA A 42 1.17 6.94 2.69
CA ALA A 42 0.96 6.16 3.92
C ALA A 42 0.77 7.04 5.18
N PRO A 43 1.52 8.16 5.39
CA PRO A 43 1.26 9.07 6.50
C PRO A 43 -0.11 9.73 6.44
N ARG A 44 -0.56 10.14 5.24
CA ARG A 44 -1.88 10.76 5.02
C ARG A 44 -3.01 9.79 5.33
N GLN A 45 -2.90 8.54 4.87
CA GLN A 45 -3.91 7.51 5.13
C GLN A 45 -4.00 7.16 6.61
N TRP A 46 -2.84 7.06 7.28
CA TRP A 46 -2.82 6.84 8.72
C TRP A 46 -3.50 7.98 9.48
N TYR A 47 -3.20 9.24 9.13
CA TYR A 47 -3.84 10.40 9.76
C TYR A 47 -5.36 10.42 9.55
N LYS A 48 -5.85 10.12 8.34
CA LYS A 48 -7.29 10.02 8.08
C LYS A 48 -7.98 8.97 8.95
N LYS A 49 -7.38 7.78 9.05
CA LYS A 49 -7.92 6.67 9.86
C LYS A 49 -7.93 7.05 11.35
N PHE A 50 -6.87 7.70 11.81
CA PHE A 50 -6.78 8.21 13.18
C PHE A 50 -7.81 9.31 13.48
N ASP A 51 -7.93 10.31 12.61
CA ASP A 51 -8.89 11.41 12.75
C ASP A 51 -10.34 10.89 12.77
N SER A 52 -10.67 9.95 11.87
CA SER A 52 -11.98 9.28 11.87
C SER A 52 -12.24 8.53 13.17
N PHE A 53 -11.25 7.80 13.69
CA PHE A 53 -11.39 7.05 14.94
C PHE A 53 -11.66 8.00 16.12
N MET A 54 -10.88 9.09 16.22
CA MET A 54 -11.05 10.10 17.27
C MET A 54 -12.39 10.83 17.19
N LYS A 55 -12.92 11.07 15.98
CA LYS A 55 -14.24 11.72 15.78
C LYS A 55 -15.42 10.78 16.02
N SER A 56 -15.22 9.47 15.93
CA SER A 56 -16.26 8.47 16.22
C SER A 56 -16.38 8.12 17.69
N GLN A 57 -15.60 8.78 18.56
CA GLN A 57 -15.55 8.55 19.99
C GLN A 57 -16.37 9.58 20.77
#